data_AF-H6BM71-F1
#
_entry.id   AF-H6BM71-F1
#
_cell.length_a   1.000
_cell.length_b   1.000
_cell.length_c   1.000
_cell.angle_alpha   90.00
_cell.angle_beta   90.00
_cell.angle_gamma   90.00
#
_symmetry.space_group_name_H-M   'P 1'
#
loop_
_entity.id
_entity.type
_entity.pdbx_description
1 polymer ?
#
loop_
_entity_poly.entity_id
_entity_poly.type
_entity_poly.pdbx_seq_one_letter_code
_entity_poly.pdbx_strand_id
1 'polypeptide(L)' 'MRLSGLQREVLKLYRQCLRAARKKPEATRENFRNVARREFRKHQMIDRKDFAAVETLLRMGTRKLELYSSDGVKDIH' A
#
# COMPACT_ATOMS: atom_id res chain seq x y z
N MET A 1 -0.15 17.06 16.84
CA MET A 1 0.40 15.76 17.26
C MET A 1 1.35 15.24 16.17
N ARG A 2 2.60 14.93 16.50
CA ARG A 2 3.61 14.47 15.52
C ARG A 2 3.39 12.99 15.20
N LEU A 3 3.37 12.63 13.91
CA LEU A 3 3.28 11.22 13.49
C LEU A 3 4.51 10.44 13.97
N SER A 4 4.29 9.21 14.46
CA SER A 4 5.36 8.28 14.80
C SER A 4 6.14 7.86 13.54
N GLY A 5 7.34 7.31 13.71
CA GLY A 5 8.13 6.77 12.59
C GLY A 5 7.33 5.74 11.79
N LEU A 6 6.63 4.84 12.48
CA LEU A 6 5.82 3.79 11.87
C LEU A 6 4.63 4.35 11.09
N GLN A 7 3.94 5.35 11.64
CA GLN A 7 2.84 6.03 10.93
C GLN A 7 3.33 6.72 9.64
N ARG A 8 4.54 7.29 9.66
CA ARG A 8 5.15 7.86 8.45
C ARG A 8 5.47 6.81 7.40
N GLU A 9 5.94 5.63 7.82
CA GLU A 9 6.19 4.51 6.91
C GLU A 9 4.88 3.99 6.29
N VAL A 10 3.77 3.95 7.02
CA VAL A 10 2.43 3.61 6.45
C VAL A 10 2.07 4.58 5.31
N LEU A 11 2.21 5.89 5.53
CA LEU A 11 1.92 6.90 4.51
C LEU A 11 2.90 6.85 3.34
N LYS A 12 4.16 6.47 3.58
CA LYS A 12 5.18 6.28 2.55
C LYS A 12 4.82 5.08 1.67
N LEU A 13 4.47 3.94 2.26
CA LEU A 13 4.04 2.75 1.55
C LEU A 13 2.82 3.04 0.68
N TYR A 14 1.79 3.71 1.22
CA TYR A 14 0.61 4.09 0.45
C TYR A 14 0.97 4.94 -0.78
N ARG A 15 1.83 5.94 -0.61
CA ARG A 15 2.32 6.78 -1.73
C ARG A 15 3.15 5.98 -2.73
N GLN A 16 3.93 5.00 -2.29
CA GLN A 16 4.67 4.12 -3.19
C GLN A 16 3.71 3.27 -4.05
N CYS A 17 2.63 2.73 -3.47
CA CYS A 17 1.59 2.02 -4.24
C CYS A 17 0.99 2.91 -5.34
N LEU A 18 0.64 4.17 -5.01
CA LEU A 18 0.09 5.10 -6.00
C LEU A 18 1.10 5.48 -7.09
N ARG A 19 2.39 5.56 -6.77
CA ARG A 19 3.46 5.79 -7.76
C ARG A 19 3.69 4.58 -8.64
N ALA A 20 3.68 3.37 -8.08
CA ALA A 20 3.80 2.14 -8.84
C ALA A 20 2.63 1.99 -9.82
N ALA A 21 1.40 2.32 -9.40
CA ALA A 21 0.24 2.34 -10.28
C ALA A 21 0.42 3.24 -11.51
N ARG A 22 1.12 4.38 -11.40
CA ARG A 22 1.39 5.28 -12.54
C ARG A 22 2.25 4.63 -13.62
N LYS A 23 3.08 3.66 -13.27
CA LYS A 23 3.92 2.89 -14.21
C LYS A 23 3.14 1.82 -14.98
N LYS A 24 1.90 1.54 -14.57
CA LYS A 24 1.03 0.54 -15.21
C LYS A 24 0.28 1.15 -16.39
N PRO A 25 -0.20 0.31 -17.34
CA PRO A 25 -1.03 0.76 -18.46
C PRO A 25 -2.20 1.61 -17.98
N GLU A 26 -2.58 2.61 -18.79
CA GLU A 26 -3.62 3.56 -18.42
C GLU A 26 -4.97 2.88 -18.13
N ALA A 27 -5.33 1.87 -18.94
CA ALA A 27 -6.55 1.10 -18.81
C ALA A 27 -6.68 0.36 -17.46
N THR A 28 -5.57 -0.04 -16.84
CA THR A 28 -5.57 -0.87 -15.62
C THR A 28 -5.12 -0.10 -14.38
N ARG A 29 -4.56 1.10 -14.55
CA ARG A 29 -4.03 1.95 -13.47
C ARG A 29 -5.02 2.19 -12.33
N GLU A 30 -6.30 2.36 -12.63
CA GLU A 30 -7.31 2.60 -11.60
C GLU A 30 -7.55 1.36 -10.74
N ASN A 31 -7.42 0.15 -11.29
CA ASN A 31 -7.51 -1.08 -10.52
C ASN A 31 -6.42 -1.13 -9.45
N PHE A 32 -5.16 -0.81 -9.81
CA PHE A 32 -4.06 -0.74 -8.83
C PHE A 32 -4.33 0.26 -7.70
N ARG A 33 -4.89 1.43 -8.03
CA ARG A 33 -5.26 2.44 -7.03
C ARG A 33 -6.39 1.94 -6.14
N ASN A 34 -7.39 1.28 -6.71
CA ASN A 34 -8.54 0.76 -5.98
C ASN A 34 -8.14 -0.37 -5.03
N VAL A 35 -7.31 -1.31 -5.47
CA VAL A 35 -6.74 -2.35 -4.61
C VAL A 35 -5.96 -1.71 -3.45
N ALA A 36 -5.06 -0.76 -3.72
CA ALA A 36 -4.32 -0.08 -2.67
C ALA A 36 -5.27 0.63 -1.67
N ARG A 37 -6.25 1.39 -2.15
CA ARG A 37 -7.23 2.06 -1.28
C ARG A 37 -8.04 1.07 -0.45
N ARG A 38 -8.48 -0.04 -1.05
CA ARG A 38 -9.29 -1.09 -0.41
C ARG A 38 -8.52 -1.74 0.73
N GLU A 39 -7.27 -2.12 0.50
CA GLU A 39 -6.42 -2.75 1.52
C GLU A 39 -6.13 -1.81 2.69
N PHE A 40 -5.78 -0.54 2.42
CA PHE A 40 -5.53 0.42 3.50
C PHE A 40 -6.80 0.75 4.29
N ARG A 41 -7.97 0.85 3.62
CA ARG A 41 -9.25 1.05 4.30
C ARG A 41 -9.67 -0.12 5.16
N LYS A 42 -9.40 -1.36 4.73
CA LYS A 42 -9.68 -2.58 5.52
C LYS A 42 -9.02 -2.54 6.91
N HIS A 43 -7.87 -1.90 7.03
CA HIS A 43 -7.08 -1.85 8.26
C HIS A 43 -7.13 -0.48 8.98
N GLN A 44 -8.04 0.42 8.59
CA GLN A 44 -8.11 1.78 9.14
C GLN A 44 -8.50 1.85 10.63
N MET A 45 -9.15 0.80 11.14
CA MET A 45 -9.66 0.72 12.52
C MET A 45 -8.63 0.15 13.51
N ILE A 46 -7.45 -0.28 13.03
CA ILE A 46 -6.39 -0.78 13.91
C ILE A 46 -5.91 0.35 14.82
N ASP A 47 -5.72 0.04 16.10
CA ASP A 47 -5.16 1.02 17.04
C ASP A 47 -3.77 1.44 16.56
N ARG A 48 -3.55 2.76 16.51
CA ARG A 48 -2.28 3.36 16.12
C ARG A 48 -1.14 3.00 17.08
N LYS A 49 -1.44 2.49 18.27
CA LYS A 49 -0.51 2.00 19.28
C LYS A 49 -0.23 0.50 19.18
N ASP A 50 -0.97 -0.24 18.35
CA ASP A 50 -0.66 -1.64 18.05
C ASP A 50 0.50 -1.71 17.04
N PHE A 51 1.71 -1.43 17.53
CA PHE A 51 2.90 -1.37 16.71
C PHE A 51 3.21 -2.70 16.02
N ALA A 52 2.95 -3.83 16.69
CA ALA A 52 3.19 -5.16 16.14
C ALA A 52 2.27 -5.48 14.96
N ALA A 53 0.97 -5.15 15.05
CA ALA A 53 0.05 -5.31 13.93
C ALA A 53 0.44 -4.40 12.75
N VAL A 54 0.75 -3.13 13.03
CA VAL A 54 1.13 -2.18 11.98
C VAL A 54 2.43 -2.59 11.28
N GLU A 55 3.44 -3.07 12.00
CA GLU A 55 4.68 -3.59 11.42
C GLU A 55 4.45 -4.81 10.54
N THR A 56 3.62 -5.75 11.00
CA THR A 56 3.24 -6.92 10.21
C THR A 56 2.59 -6.51 8.89
N LEU A 57 1.62 -5.59 8.95
CA LEU A 57 0.92 -5.08 7.77
C LEU A 57 1.83 -4.30 6.83
N LEU A 58 2.76 -3.51 7.37
CA LEU A 58 3.78 -2.83 6.57
C LEU A 58 4.64 -3.84 5.81
N ARG A 59 5.12 -4.89 6.47
CA ARG A 59 5.94 -5.94 5.84
C ARG A 59 5.18 -6.66 4.74
N MET A 60 3.92 -7.03 5.00
CA MET A 60 3.04 -7.67 4.01
C MET A 60 2.78 -6.75 2.81
N GLY A 61 2.45 -5.48 3.08
CA GLY A 61 2.16 -4.49 2.04
C GLY A 61 3.36 -4.18 1.17
N THR A 62 4.58 -4.10 1.73
CA THR A 62 5.82 -3.92 0.97
C THR A 62 6.07 -5.10 0.02
N ARG A 63 5.95 -6.35 0.51
CA ARG A 63 6.08 -7.55 -0.35
C ARG A 63 5.06 -7.56 -1.48
N LYS A 64 3.80 -7.20 -1.18
CA LYS A 64 2.72 -7.12 -2.18
C LYS A 64 3.01 -6.04 -3.23
N LEU A 65 3.54 -4.90 -2.80
CA LEU A 65 3.96 -3.82 -3.69
C LEU A 65 5.10 -4.24 -4.61
N GLU A 66 6.11 -4.95 -4.11
CA GLU A 66 7.23 -5.47 -4.92
C GLU A 66 6.72 -6.39 -6.02
N LEU A 67 5.86 -7.35 -5.67
CA LEU A 67 5.23 -8.26 -6.64
C LEU A 67 4.46 -7.50 -7.71
N TYR A 68 3.59 -6.57 -7.31
CA TYR A 68 2.77 -5.80 -8.24
C TYR A 68 3.57 -4.77 -9.05
N SER A 69 4.74 -4.37 -8.58
CA SER A 69 5.61 -3.45 -9.31
C SER A 69 6.38 -4.12 -10.43
N SER A 70 6.47 -5.46 -10.47
CA SER A 70 7.11 -6.20 -11.56
C SER A 70 6.48 -5.91 -12.92
N ASP A 71 7.28 -5.89 -13.98
CA ASP A 71 6.85 -5.52 -15.33
C ASP A 71 5.88 -6.52 -15.97
N GLY A 72 5.92 -7.78 -15.49
CA GLY A 72 5.00 -8.83 -15.91
C GLY A 72 3.57 -8.65 -15.41
N VAL A 73 3.37 -7.92 -14.31
CA VAL A 73 2.02 -7.67 -13.74
C VAL A 73 1.42 -6.43 -14.41
N LYS A 74 0.51 -6.66 -15.36
CA LYS A 74 -0.14 -5.59 -16.16
C LYS A 74 -1.50 -5.17 -15.60
N ASP A 75 -2.19 -6.04 -14.86
CA ASP A 75 -3.49 -5.77 -14.23
C ASP A 75 -3.66 -6.53 -12.91
N ILE A 76 -4.53 -6.04 -12.04
CA ILE A 76 -4.96 -6.67 -10.77
C ILE A 76 -6.44 -6.34 -10.50
N HIS A 77 -7.15 -7.13 -9.69
CA HIS A 77 -8.57 -6.92 -9.33
C HIS A 77 -8.81 -6.80 -7.81
#